data_AF-A0A4Q3YWG3-F1
#
_entry.id   AF-A0A4Q3YWG3-F1
#
_cell.length_a   1.000
_cell.length_b   1.000
_cell.length_c   1.000
_cell.angle_alpha   90.00
_cell.angle_beta   90.00
_cell.angle_gamma   90.00
#
_symmetry.space_group_name_H-M   'P 1'
#
loop_
_entity.id
_entity.type
_entity.pdbx_description
1 polymer ?
#
loop_
_entity_poly.entity_id
_entity_poly.type
_entity_poly.pdbx_seq_one_letter_code
_entity_poly.pdbx_strand_id
1 'polypeptide(L)' 'RTLKGSYIGTCVPVRDIPRYVALYKSGRLPVNKLLSGEIRLDEINEGFDRLHRGEVIRLVVQM' A
#
# COMPACT_ATOMS: atom_id res chain seq x y z
N ARG A 1 -31.12 5.12 8.83
CA ARG A 1 -29.83 4.67 8.22
C ARG A 1 -29.14 5.92 7.66
N THR A 2 -27.81 6.01 7.72
CA THR A 2 -27.05 7.21 7.28
C THR A 2 -25.97 6.80 6.30
N LEU A 3 -25.95 7.44 5.12
CA LEU A 3 -24.84 7.32 4.18
C LEU A 3 -23.67 8.20 4.66
N LYS A 4 -22.47 7.64 4.73
CA LYS A 4 -21.25 8.38 5.05
C LYS A 4 -20.24 8.18 3.93
N GLY A 5 -19.89 9.26 3.25
CA GLY A 5 -18.76 9.27 2.32
C GLY A 5 -17.44 9.31 3.07
N SER A 6 -16.37 8.86 2.40
CA SER A 6 -15.01 8.95 2.91
C SER A 6 -14.04 9.13 1.76
N TYR A 7 -13.09 10.04 1.94
CA TYR A 7 -11.96 10.21 1.05
C TYR A 7 -10.71 9.75 1.79
N ILE A 8 -9.98 8.78 1.22
CA ILE A 8 -8.79 8.15 1.84
C ILE A 8 -9.08 7.69 3.29
N GLY A 9 -10.24 7.07 3.52
CA GLY A 9 -10.61 6.59 4.86
C GLY A 9 -10.81 7.71 5.90
N THR A 10 -11.03 8.97 5.48
CA THR A 10 -11.15 10.14 6.36
C THR A 10 -9.85 10.41 7.13
N CYS A 11 -8.72 10.04 6.51
CA CYS A 11 -7.38 10.22 7.05
C CYS A 11 -6.99 11.69 7.11
N VAL A 12 -6.41 12.10 8.25
CA VAL A 12 -5.64 13.34 8.39
C VAL A 12 -4.16 12.95 8.34
N PRO A 13 -3.45 13.14 7.20
CA PRO A 13 -2.15 12.49 6.97
C PRO A 13 -1.11 12.76 8.07
N VAL A 14 -0.95 14.03 8.46
CA VAL A 14 0.01 14.46 9.50
C VAL A 14 -0.22 13.79 10.86
N ARG A 15 -1.47 13.40 11.14
CA ARG A 15 -1.91 12.80 12.40
C ARG A 15 -1.91 11.28 12.33
N ASP A 16 -2.44 10.71 11.24
CA ASP A 16 -2.77 9.30 11.15
C ASP A 16 -1.64 8.45 10.58
N ILE A 17 -0.84 8.96 9.64
CA ILE A 17 0.29 8.21 9.09
C ILE A 17 1.31 7.82 10.18
N PRO A 18 1.75 8.73 11.08
CA PRO A 18 2.65 8.33 12.17
C PRO A 18 2.06 7.23 13.07
N ARG A 19 0.74 7.22 13.27
CA ARG A 19 0.04 6.19 14.06
C ARG A 19 0.01 4.85 13.34
N TYR A 20 -0.25 4.83 12.03
CA TYR A 20 -0.21 3.60 11.24
C TYR A 20 1.20 3.00 11.21
N VAL A 21 2.23 3.84 11.09
CA VAL A 21 3.63 3.41 11.19
C VAL A 21 3.92 2.80 12.57
N ALA A 22 3.44 3.42 13.65
CA ALA A 22 3.61 2.88 15.00
C ALA A 22 2.91 1.52 15.16
N LEU A 23 1.70 1.35 14.61
CA LEU A 23 0.98 0.07 14.62
C LEU A 23 1.69 -1.01 13.80
N TYR A 24 2.28 -0.66 12.66
CA TYR A 24 3.10 -1.58 11.86
C TYR A 24 4.32 -2.03 12.65
N LYS A 25 5.08 -1.09 13.23
CA LYS A 25 6.27 -1.39 14.05
C LYS A 25 5.94 -2.23 15.29
N SER A 26 4.74 -2.06 15.86
CA SER A 26 4.28 -2.87 17.00
C SER A 26 3.65 -4.21 16.60
N GLY A 27 3.71 -4.60 15.32
CA GLY A 27 3.14 -5.85 14.81
C GLY A 27 1.60 -5.90 14.75
N ARG A 28 0.92 -4.78 15.02
CA ARG A 28 -0.55 -4.70 15.07
C ARG A 28 -1.20 -4.37 13.73
N LEU A 29 -0.41 -3.95 12.75
CA LEU A 29 -0.85 -3.67 11.40
C LEU A 29 0.10 -4.36 10.41
N PRO A 30 -0.19 -5.58 9.92
CA PRO A 30 0.73 -6.38 9.12
C PRO A 30 0.76 -5.96 7.64
N VAL A 31 1.15 -4.71 7.37
CA VAL A 31 1.19 -4.12 6.01
C VAL A 31 2.09 -4.91 5.06
N ASN A 32 3.14 -5.53 5.59
CA ASN A 32 4.07 -6.37 4.82
C ASN A 32 3.38 -7.56 4.11
N LYS A 33 2.20 -8.00 4.57
CA LYS A 33 1.43 -9.04 3.87
C LYS A 33 0.87 -8.60 2.52
N LEU A 34 0.80 -7.29 2.27
CA LEU A 34 0.36 -6.74 0.99
C LEU A 34 1.48 -6.71 -0.05
N LEU A 35 2.74 -6.78 0.38
CA LEU A 35 3.90 -6.79 -0.50
C LEU A 35 3.92 -8.11 -1.28
N SER A 36 3.73 -8.04 -2.59
CA SER A 36 3.70 -9.20 -3.48
C SER A 36 4.93 -9.26 -4.40
N GLY A 37 5.89 -8.35 -4.24
CA GLY A 37 7.15 -8.38 -4.96
C GLY A 37 7.88 -7.04 -4.93
N GLU A 38 9.12 -7.08 -5.38
CA GLU A 38 9.96 -5.90 -5.62
C GLU A 38 10.43 -5.94 -7.07
N ILE A 39 10.59 -4.76 -7.67
CA ILE A 39 11.13 -4.59 -9.02
C ILE A 39 12.15 -3.46 -9.01
N ARG A 40 13.06 -3.48 -9.97
CA ARG A 40 13.91 -2.32 -10.27
C ARG A 40 13.16 -1.32 -11.14
N LEU A 41 13.67 -0.09 -11.20
CA LEU A 41 13.07 0.97 -12.01
C LEU A 41 13.07 0.65 -13.52
N ASP A 42 14.06 -0.09 -14.02
CA ASP A 42 14.14 -0.54 -15.43
C ASP A 42 13.05 -1.58 -15.79
N GLU A 43 12.46 -2.24 -14.80
CA GLU A 43 11.40 -3.25 -14.96
C GLU A 43 9.98 -2.65 -14.83
N ILE A 44 9.84 -1.32 -14.76
CA ILE A 44 8.58 -0.64 -14.43
C ILE A 44 7.40 -1.07 -15.31
N ASN A 45 7.62 -1.23 -16.61
CA ASN A 45 6.56 -1.59 -17.56
C ASN A 45 6.08 -3.03 -17.31
N GLU A 46 7.00 -3.98 -17.10
CA GLU A 46 6.64 -5.35 -16.75
C GLU A 46 5.88 -5.39 -15.42
N GLY A 47 6.27 -4.55 -14.46
CA GLY A 47 5.54 -4.38 -13.20
C GLY A 47 4.08 -3.98 -13.39
N PHE A 48 3.81 -3.04 -14.32
CA PHE A 48 2.45 -2.65 -14.69
C PHE A 48 1.69 -3.78 -15.39
N ASP A 49 2.33 -4.52 -16.28
CA ASP A 49 1.70 -5.65 -16.97
C ASP A 49 1.27 -6.75 -15.99
N ARG A 50 2.13 -7.09 -15.02
CA ARG A 50 1.82 -8.03 -13.93
C ARG A 50 0.65 -7.55 -13.08
N LEU A 51 0.60 -6.24 -12.77
CA LEU A 51 -0.50 -5.63 -12.03
C LEU A 51 -1.81 -5.72 -12.83
N HIS A 52 -1.77 -5.44 -14.13
CA HIS A 52 -2.94 -5.52 -15.01
C HIS A 52 -3.50 -6.95 -15.10
N ARG A 53 -2.63 -7.96 -15.13
CA ARG A 53 -3.03 -9.38 -15.11
C ARG A 53 -3.53 -9.87 -13.75
N GLY A 54 -3.43 -9.06 -12.70
CA GLY A 54 -3.84 -9.44 -11.34
C GLY A 54 -2.90 -10.44 -10.65
N GLU A 55 -1.66 -10.57 -11.13
CA GLU A 55 -0.65 -11.50 -10.58
C GLU A 55 -0.01 -10.97 -9.30
N VAL A 56 -0.15 -9.66 -9.04
CA VAL A 56 0.47 -8.95 -7.93
C VAL A 56 -0.53 -7.98 -7.29
N ILE A 57 -0.35 -7.71 -6.00
CA ILE A 57 -1.16 -6.77 -5.21
C ILE A 57 -0.40 -5.45 -5.05
N ARG A 58 0.85 -5.52 -4.58
CA ARG A 58 1.74 -4.37 -4.38
C ARG A 58 3.16 -4.73 -4.78
N LEU A 59 3.68 -4.01 -5.77
CA LEU A 59 5.10 -3.98 -6.08
C LEU A 59 5.75 -2.75 -5.44
N VAL A 60 6.96 -2.93 -4.91
CA VAL A 60 7.84 -1.83 -4.49
C VAL A 60 8.93 -1.67 -5.52
N VAL A 61 9.11 -0.44 -6.00
CA VAL A 61 10.19 -0.11 -6.94
C VAL A 61 11.43 0.28 -6.14
N GLN A 62 12.51 -0.48 -6.32
CA GLN A 62 13.83 -0.17 -5.80
C GLN A 62 14.58 0.69 -6.83
N MET A 63 15.38 1.65 -6.35
CA MET A 63 16.25 2.47 -7.20
C MET A 63 17.56 1.77 -7.52
#